data_AF-A0A6J4XI30-F1
#
_entry.id   AF-A0A6J4XI30-F1
#
_cell.length_a   1.000
_cell.length_b   1.000
_cell.length_c   1.000
_cell.angle_alpha   90.00
_cell.angle_beta   90.00
_cell.angle_gamma   90.00
#
_symmetry.space_group_name_H-M   'P 1'
#
loop_
_entity.id
_entity.type
_entity.pdbx_description
1 polymer ?
#
loop_
_entity_poly.entity_id
_entity_poly.type
_entity_poly.pdbx_seq_one_letter_code
_entity_poly.pdbx_strand_id
1 'polypeptide(L)'
;MFNIAGSIKLFALDLDGTLYRGQKKVAGAITLIDYLRDNFQVFFFTNNSTKTAGEIHEKLNSLGIECRLSEVYTSAAAAAMYLNESGLNNLYVIGSDGFRSELEGRGLHIVDNDSADNLVVGFDADFNYTKIATAFSILLKGGKFIACNEDGSYPVGESRYMPGCGAMVGAIAASAAKKPDFIVGKPNTYILSKIAGKHRIKHDEILVVGDSYESDVMMALNFKSKAILINPQKSVINKNMVVLEDLHKTLLYIKEH
;
A
#
# COMPACT_ATOMS: atom_id res chain seq x y z
N MET A 1 16.37 -23.48 4.06
CA MET A 1 14.96 -23.85 4.33
C MET A 1 14.25 -22.58 4.78
N PHE A 2 13.11 -22.24 4.19
CA PHE A 2 12.27 -21.15 4.71
C PHE A 2 11.75 -21.63 6.07
N ASN A 3 12.11 -20.92 7.13
CA ASN A 3 11.75 -21.28 8.50
C ASN A 3 11.10 -20.05 9.12
N ILE A 4 9.90 -20.20 9.67
CA ILE A 4 9.14 -19.11 10.31
C ILE A 4 9.49 -19.07 11.81
N ALA A 5 9.85 -20.21 12.40
CA ALA A 5 10.04 -20.43 13.82
C ALA A 5 11.27 -19.69 14.35
N GLY A 6 11.01 -18.89 15.37
CA GLY A 6 12.00 -18.27 16.25
C GLY A 6 12.44 -16.85 15.86
N SER A 7 12.18 -16.38 14.63
CA SER A 7 12.59 -15.03 14.21
C SER A 7 11.44 -14.09 13.88
N ILE A 8 10.30 -14.57 13.39
CA ILE A 8 9.20 -13.66 13.01
C ILE A 8 8.47 -13.16 14.25
N LYS A 9 8.32 -11.83 14.32
CA LYS A 9 7.59 -11.12 15.38
C LYS A 9 6.40 -10.34 14.84
N LEU A 10 6.42 -10.05 13.54
CA LEU A 10 5.47 -9.15 12.90
C LEU A 10 5.02 -9.70 11.55
N PHE A 11 3.70 -9.75 11.37
CA PHE A 11 3.06 -9.99 10.08
C PHE A 11 2.53 -8.68 9.53
N ALA A 12 2.98 -8.35 8.33
CA ALA A 12 2.45 -7.25 7.54
C ALA A 12 1.58 -7.88 6.44
N LEU A 13 0.30 -7.53 6.42
CA LEU A 13 -0.70 -8.18 5.57
C LEU A 13 -1.25 -7.18 4.55
N ASP A 14 -1.16 -7.55 3.28
CA ASP A 14 -1.91 -6.89 2.23
C ASP A 14 -3.43 -7.07 2.43
N LEU A 15 -4.22 -6.17 1.86
CA LEU A 15 -5.67 -6.17 1.99
C LEU A 15 -6.41 -6.63 0.74
N ASP A 16 -6.31 -5.86 -0.34
CA ASP A 16 -7.08 -6.00 -1.56
C ASP A 16 -6.55 -7.18 -2.39
N GLY A 17 -7.32 -8.25 -2.51
CA GLY A 17 -6.90 -9.48 -3.18
C GLY A 17 -6.44 -10.57 -2.21
N THR A 18 -5.92 -10.15 -1.05
CA THR A 18 -5.43 -11.00 0.03
C THR A 18 -6.50 -11.31 1.10
N LEU A 19 -7.00 -10.30 1.81
CA LEU A 19 -7.99 -10.48 2.90
C LEU A 19 -9.43 -10.26 2.45
N TYR A 20 -9.64 -9.43 1.43
CA TYR A 20 -10.96 -9.22 0.83
C TYR A 20 -10.86 -8.91 -0.67
N ARG A 21 -11.98 -9.04 -1.38
CA ARG A 21 -12.16 -8.59 -2.77
C ARG A 21 -13.43 -7.76 -2.85
N GLY A 22 -13.27 -6.45 -3.07
CA GLY A 22 -14.38 -5.49 -2.97
C GLY A 22 -14.98 -5.48 -1.57
N GLN A 23 -16.21 -5.98 -1.45
CA GLN A 23 -16.98 -6.07 -0.18
C GLN A 23 -17.06 -7.51 0.38
N LYS A 24 -16.39 -8.47 -0.25
CA LYS A 24 -16.41 -9.88 0.20
C LYS A 24 -15.08 -10.24 0.83
N LYS A 25 -15.10 -10.77 2.05
CA LYS A 25 -13.92 -11.35 2.69
C LYS A 25 -13.44 -12.60 1.95
N VAL A 26 -12.13 -12.82 1.94
CA VAL A 26 -11.52 -14.06 1.45
C VAL A 26 -11.71 -15.15 2.49
N ALA A 27 -11.96 -16.38 2.04
CA ALA A 27 -12.12 -17.53 2.92
C ALA A 27 -10.84 -17.76 3.76
N GLY A 28 -11.00 -17.99 5.07
CA GLY A 28 -9.88 -18.17 5.99
C GLY A 28 -9.25 -16.87 6.52
N ALA A 29 -9.64 -15.69 6.04
CA ALA A 29 -9.08 -14.42 6.50
C ALA A 29 -9.20 -14.23 8.01
N ILE A 30 -10.42 -14.36 8.57
CA ILE A 30 -10.65 -14.18 10.01
C ILE A 30 -9.83 -15.19 10.81
N THR A 31 -9.91 -16.48 10.46
CA THR A 31 -9.18 -17.54 11.17
C THR A 31 -7.66 -17.35 11.15
N LEU A 32 -7.10 -16.84 10.04
CA LEU A 32 -5.69 -16.49 9.97
C LEU A 32 -5.36 -15.31 10.89
N ILE A 33 -6.16 -14.24 10.83
CA ILE A 33 -5.94 -13.03 11.65
C ILE A 33 -6.03 -13.35 13.14
N ASP A 34 -7.04 -14.08 13.59
CA ASP A 34 -7.22 -14.46 15.00
C ASP A 34 -5.98 -15.20 15.50
N TYR A 35 -5.53 -16.22 14.75
CA TYR A 35 -4.31 -16.95 15.10
C TYR A 35 -3.07 -16.06 15.13
N LEU A 36 -2.91 -15.16 14.15
CA LEU A 36 -1.77 -14.26 14.10
C LEU A 36 -1.77 -13.28 15.29
N ARG A 37 -2.93 -12.77 15.70
CA ARG A 37 -3.04 -11.84 16.82
C ARG A 37 -2.68 -12.46 18.16
N ASP A 38 -3.01 -13.73 18.35
CA ASP A 38 -2.66 -14.46 19.57
C ASP A 38 -1.16 -14.69 19.72
N ASN A 39 -0.39 -14.60 18.63
CA ASN A 39 1.01 -15.04 18.58
C ASN A 39 2.01 -13.97 18.09
N PHE A 40 1.57 -12.96 17.36
CA PHE A 40 2.42 -11.99 16.65
C PHE A 40 1.81 -10.58 16.64
N GLN A 41 2.64 -9.59 16.29
CA GLN A 41 2.12 -8.27 15.92
C GLN A 41 1.55 -8.34 14.49
N VAL A 42 0.39 -7.72 14.27
CA VAL A 42 -0.28 -7.70 12.97
C VAL A 42 -0.47 -6.26 12.51
N PHE A 43 -0.05 -6.00 11.27
CA PHE A 43 -0.25 -4.75 10.58
C PHE A 43 -0.89 -5.00 9.22
N PHE A 44 -1.78 -4.10 8.84
CA PHE A 44 -2.48 -4.13 7.56
C PHE A 44 -1.94 -3.01 6.69
N PHE A 45 -1.64 -3.31 5.44
CA PHE A 45 -1.23 -2.31 4.48
C PHE A 45 -1.98 -2.45 3.16
N THR A 46 -2.20 -1.35 2.46
CA THR A 46 -2.82 -1.35 1.14
C THR A 46 -2.26 -0.22 0.27
N ASN A 47 -2.11 -0.47 -1.03
CA ASN A 47 -1.79 0.58 -1.99
C ASN A 47 -2.99 1.48 -2.29
N ASN A 48 -4.16 1.22 -1.72
CA ASN A 48 -5.34 2.06 -1.90
C ASN A 48 -5.07 3.52 -1.46
N SER A 49 -5.06 4.42 -2.44
CA SER A 49 -4.89 5.87 -2.24
C SER A 49 -6.21 6.63 -2.23
N THR A 50 -7.35 5.93 -2.23
CA THR A 50 -8.68 6.57 -2.25
C THR A 50 -9.34 6.71 -0.88
N LYS A 51 -8.84 5.95 0.10
CA LYS A 51 -9.41 5.84 1.44
C LYS A 51 -8.43 6.28 2.51
N THR A 52 -8.97 6.94 3.52
CA THR A 52 -8.26 7.23 4.75
C THR A 52 -7.96 5.94 5.52
N ALA A 53 -7.01 5.98 6.45
CA ALA A 53 -6.77 4.84 7.34
C ALA A 53 -8.02 4.51 8.19
N GLY A 54 -8.80 5.54 8.57
CA GLY A 54 -10.06 5.39 9.30
C GLY A 54 -11.11 4.60 8.53
N GLU A 55 -11.35 4.95 7.27
CA GLU A 55 -12.31 4.24 6.41
C GLU A 55 -11.91 2.77 6.18
N ILE A 56 -10.61 2.49 6.02
CA ILE A 56 -10.13 1.10 5.87
C ILE A 56 -10.31 0.33 7.18
N HIS A 57 -10.04 0.95 8.33
CA HIS A 57 -10.28 0.34 9.64
C HIS A 57 -11.77 0.00 9.85
N GLU A 58 -12.68 0.92 9.54
CA GLU A 58 -14.12 0.67 9.60
C GLU A 58 -14.54 -0.47 8.66
N LYS A 59 -14.01 -0.49 7.44
CA LYS A 59 -14.25 -1.57 6.48
C LYS A 59 -13.81 -2.93 7.04
N LEU A 60 -12.58 -3.04 7.56
CA LEU A 60 -12.08 -4.30 8.13
C LEU A 60 -12.99 -4.80 9.25
N ASN A 61 -13.38 -3.92 10.17
CA ASN A 61 -14.30 -4.28 11.26
C ASN A 61 -15.67 -4.74 10.75
N SER A 62 -16.24 -4.07 9.75
CA SER A 62 -17.52 -4.49 9.14
C SER A 62 -17.45 -5.86 8.45
N LEU A 63 -16.27 -6.30 8.03
CA LEU A 63 -16.03 -7.64 7.47
C LEU A 63 -15.78 -8.70 8.55
N GLY A 64 -15.75 -8.29 9.83
CA GLY A 64 -15.42 -9.12 10.97
C GLY A 64 -13.92 -9.38 11.14
N ILE A 65 -13.07 -8.55 10.51
CA ILE A 65 -11.62 -8.57 10.71
C ILE A 65 -11.31 -7.51 11.76
N GLU A 66 -11.12 -7.94 13.01
CA GLU A 66 -10.78 -7.02 14.10
C GLU A 66 -9.43 -6.35 13.83
N CYS A 67 -9.40 -5.01 13.87
CA CYS A 67 -8.16 -4.25 13.80
C CYS A 67 -8.23 -2.95 14.58
N ARG A 68 -7.06 -2.47 15.06
CA ARG A 68 -6.93 -1.12 15.60
C ARG A 68 -6.54 -0.16 14.49
N LEU A 69 -7.00 1.09 14.57
CA LEU A 69 -6.63 2.12 13.58
C LEU A 69 -5.10 2.28 13.44
N SER A 70 -4.36 2.15 14.54
CA SER A 70 -2.89 2.22 14.54
C SER A 70 -2.19 1.08 13.79
N GLU A 71 -2.91 0.04 13.41
CA GLU A 71 -2.41 -1.12 12.66
C GLU A 71 -2.62 -0.98 11.15
N VAL A 72 -3.36 0.05 10.69
CA VAL A 72 -3.78 0.21 9.30
C VAL A 72 -2.95 1.28 8.61
N TYR A 73 -2.32 0.91 7.49
CA TYR A 73 -1.47 1.77 6.69
C TYR A 73 -1.89 1.79 5.22
N THR A 74 -2.46 2.91 4.78
CA THR A 74 -2.78 3.14 3.36
C THR A 74 -1.64 3.86 2.66
N SER A 75 -1.58 3.80 1.33
CA SER A 75 -0.61 4.60 0.56
C SER A 75 -0.87 6.10 0.72
N ALA A 76 -2.13 6.51 0.94
CA ALA A 76 -2.50 7.88 1.29
C ALA A 76 -1.87 8.33 2.63
N ALA A 77 -2.03 7.52 3.69
CA ALA A 77 -1.44 7.79 4.99
C ALA A 77 0.11 7.79 4.93
N ALA A 78 0.68 6.85 4.19
CA ALA A 78 2.12 6.78 3.98
C ALA A 78 2.64 8.02 3.22
N ALA A 79 1.89 8.53 2.24
CA ALA A 79 2.29 9.72 1.49
C ALA A 79 2.30 10.94 2.40
N ALA A 80 1.28 11.08 3.23
CA ALA A 80 1.20 12.14 4.22
C ALA A 80 2.38 12.10 5.22
N MET A 81 2.77 10.90 5.67
CA MET A 81 3.95 10.71 6.52
C MET A 81 5.23 11.16 5.80
N TYR A 82 5.41 10.73 4.55
CA TYR A 82 6.60 11.06 3.77
C TYR A 82 6.72 12.56 3.51
N LEU A 83 5.61 13.22 3.15
CA LEU A 83 5.56 14.65 2.88
C LEU A 83 5.97 15.47 4.12
N ASN A 84 5.39 15.13 5.28
CA ASN A 84 5.74 15.77 6.55
C ASN A 84 7.22 15.59 6.91
N GLU A 85 7.76 14.38 6.80
CA GLU A 85 9.17 14.10 7.10
C GLU A 85 10.13 14.78 6.14
N SER A 86 9.72 14.95 4.89
CA SER A 86 10.51 15.60 3.84
C SER A 86 10.38 17.13 3.87
N GLY A 87 9.49 17.67 4.71
CA GLY A 87 9.17 19.10 4.74
C GLY A 87 8.48 19.60 3.47
N LEU A 88 7.89 18.71 2.67
CA LEU A 88 7.16 19.07 1.46
C LEU A 88 5.74 19.49 1.84
N ASN A 89 5.39 20.73 1.52
CA ASN A 89 4.08 21.32 1.78
C ASN A 89 3.64 22.15 0.56
N ASN A 90 2.52 22.87 0.68
CA ASN A 90 1.92 23.65 -0.42
C ASN A 90 1.72 22.79 -1.67
N LEU A 91 0.77 21.86 -1.56
CA LEU A 91 0.61 20.72 -2.45
C LEU A 91 -0.53 20.94 -3.44
N TYR A 92 -0.29 20.64 -4.71
CA TYR A 92 -1.38 20.32 -5.63
C TYR A 92 -1.60 18.82 -5.61
N VAL A 93 -2.84 18.44 -5.28
CA VAL A 93 -3.20 17.03 -5.10
C VAL A 93 -4.16 16.60 -6.20
N ILE A 94 -3.69 15.66 -7.00
CA ILE A 94 -4.52 14.86 -7.91
C ILE A 94 -4.88 13.59 -7.15
N GLY A 95 -6.16 13.39 -6.86
CA GLY A 95 -6.63 12.26 -6.09
C GLY A 95 -8.01 12.47 -5.53
N SER A 96 -8.62 11.38 -5.05
CA SER A 96 -9.94 11.38 -4.43
C SER A 96 -10.04 12.25 -3.16
N ASP A 97 -11.27 12.53 -2.74
CA ASP A 97 -11.56 13.27 -1.51
C ASP A 97 -11.00 12.60 -0.26
N GLY A 98 -11.01 11.26 -0.19
CA GLY A 98 -10.42 10.53 0.94
C GLY A 98 -8.91 10.70 1.01
N PHE A 99 -8.24 10.83 -0.14
CA PHE A 99 -6.80 11.15 -0.16
C PHE A 99 -6.54 12.56 0.35
N ARG A 100 -7.27 13.54 -0.18
CA ARG A 100 -7.17 14.95 0.21
C ARG A 100 -7.40 15.11 1.71
N SER A 101 -8.47 14.49 2.22
CA SER A 101 -8.82 14.49 3.65
C SER A 101 -7.73 13.88 4.54
N GLU A 102 -7.08 12.79 4.09
CA GLU A 102 -5.97 12.18 4.84
C GLU A 102 -4.76 13.11 4.92
N LEU A 103 -4.45 13.85 3.85
CA LEU A 103 -3.35 14.82 3.84
C LEU A 103 -3.66 16.03 4.73
N GLU A 104 -4.84 16.65 4.56
CA GLU A 104 -5.28 17.80 5.34
C GLU A 104 -5.43 17.48 6.82
N GLY A 105 -5.97 16.31 7.16
CA GLY A 105 -6.09 15.82 8.54
C GLY A 105 -4.73 15.66 9.25
N ARG A 106 -3.63 15.69 8.51
CA ARG A 106 -2.24 15.67 9.01
C ARG A 106 -1.53 17.01 8.89
N GLY A 107 -2.26 18.09 8.61
CA GLY A 107 -1.75 19.46 8.56
C GLY A 107 -1.03 19.84 7.27
N LEU A 108 -1.15 19.05 6.20
CA LEU A 108 -0.60 19.41 4.90
C LEU A 108 -1.54 20.40 4.20
N HIS A 109 -0.96 21.45 3.61
CA HIS A 109 -1.69 22.50 2.92
C HIS A 109 -1.89 22.13 1.46
N ILE A 110 -3.14 22.03 1.03
CA ILE A 110 -3.53 21.74 -0.36
C ILE A 110 -3.98 23.04 -1.05
N VAL A 111 -3.58 23.21 -2.31
CA VAL A 111 -4.03 24.29 -3.19
C VAL A 111 -4.55 23.69 -4.49
N ASP A 112 -5.60 24.27 -5.06
CA ASP A 112 -6.30 23.75 -6.25
C ASP A 112 -5.83 24.37 -7.58
N ASN A 113 -4.63 24.97 -7.61
CA ASN A 113 -4.08 25.60 -8.80
C ASN A 113 -2.55 25.46 -8.86
N ASP A 114 -1.94 26.05 -9.89
CA ASP A 114 -0.51 25.91 -10.16
C ASP A 114 0.40 26.82 -9.30
N SER A 115 -0.15 27.52 -8.31
CA SER A 115 0.63 28.21 -7.26
C SER A 115 1.18 27.27 -6.19
N ALA A 116 0.81 25.98 -6.24
CA ALA A 116 1.43 24.94 -5.42
C ALA A 116 2.92 24.76 -5.77
N ASP A 117 3.71 24.39 -4.76
CA ASP A 117 5.14 24.13 -4.91
C ASP A 117 5.42 22.68 -5.33
N ASN A 118 4.54 21.75 -4.92
CA ASN A 118 4.76 20.32 -5.10
C ASN A 118 3.51 19.62 -5.63
N LEU A 119 3.72 18.57 -6.40
CA LEU A 119 2.69 17.71 -6.95
C LEU A 119 2.64 16.38 -6.18
N VAL A 120 1.44 15.98 -5.76
CA VAL A 120 1.19 14.67 -5.16
C VAL A 120 0.05 13.98 -5.91
N VAL A 121 0.29 12.74 -6.34
CA VAL A 121 -0.65 12.00 -7.20
C VAL A 121 -1.08 10.70 -6.53
N GLY A 122 -2.38 10.59 -6.27
CA GLY A 122 -3.10 9.37 -5.94
C GLY A 122 -4.13 9.05 -7.03
N PHE A 123 -4.99 8.06 -6.76
CA PHE A 123 -6.07 7.72 -7.68
C PHE A 123 -7.16 8.79 -7.67
N ASP A 124 -7.58 9.24 -8.84
CA ASP A 124 -8.56 10.28 -9.09
C ASP A 124 -9.53 9.85 -10.21
N ALA A 125 -10.80 9.60 -9.87
CA ALA A 125 -11.80 9.20 -10.86
C ALA A 125 -12.14 10.33 -11.85
N ASP A 126 -11.93 11.59 -11.45
CA ASP A 126 -12.20 12.79 -12.24
C ASP A 126 -10.91 13.33 -12.88
N PHE A 127 -9.94 12.45 -13.11
CA PHE A 127 -8.68 12.80 -13.78
C PHE A 127 -8.95 13.30 -15.20
N ASN A 128 -8.42 14.48 -15.53
CA ASN A 128 -8.71 15.17 -16.78
C ASN A 128 -7.52 16.02 -17.26
N TYR A 129 -7.65 16.57 -18.47
CA TYR A 129 -6.61 17.37 -19.10
C TYR A 129 -6.19 18.60 -18.28
N THR A 130 -7.14 19.30 -17.66
CA THR A 130 -6.84 20.47 -16.82
C THR A 130 -5.95 20.09 -15.65
N LYS A 131 -6.24 18.97 -14.99
CA LYS A 131 -5.39 18.46 -13.88
C LYS A 131 -3.97 18.14 -14.35
N ILE A 132 -3.82 17.56 -15.55
CA ILE A 132 -2.51 17.30 -16.17
C ILE A 132 -1.78 18.63 -16.44
N ALA A 133 -2.45 19.61 -17.03
CA ALA A 133 -1.86 20.91 -17.34
C ALA A 133 -1.37 21.65 -16.08
N THR A 134 -2.16 21.65 -15.00
CA THR A 134 -1.76 22.21 -13.71
C THR A 134 -0.55 21.49 -13.13
N ALA A 135 -0.58 20.15 -13.11
CA ALA A 135 0.56 19.34 -12.68
C ALA A 135 1.82 19.66 -13.48
N PHE A 136 1.72 19.74 -14.81
CA PHE A 136 2.84 20.07 -15.68
C PHE A 136 3.42 21.46 -15.38
N SER A 137 2.58 22.48 -15.19
CA SER A 137 3.03 23.83 -14.79
C SER A 137 3.83 23.83 -13.49
N ILE A 138 3.42 23.05 -12.49
CA ILE A 138 4.13 22.92 -11.21
C ILE A 138 5.50 22.25 -11.42
N LEU A 139 5.54 21.19 -12.23
CA LEU A 139 6.79 20.47 -12.52
C LEU A 139 7.77 21.31 -13.34
N LEU A 140 7.30 22.17 -14.25
CA LEU A 140 8.15 23.14 -14.97
C LEU A 140 8.82 24.15 -14.03
N LYS A 141 8.18 24.49 -12.91
CA LYS A 141 8.75 25.37 -11.86
C LYS A 141 9.75 24.64 -10.95
N GLY A 142 10.00 23.34 -11.18
CA GLY A 142 10.93 22.53 -10.40
C GLY A 142 10.31 21.80 -9.20
N GLY A 143 8.97 21.78 -9.10
CA GLY A 143 8.26 21.12 -8.01
C GLY A 143 8.56 19.62 -7.89
N LYS A 144 8.44 19.08 -6.68
CA LYS A 144 8.57 17.64 -6.45
C LYS A 144 7.35 16.90 -6.97
N PHE A 145 7.58 15.74 -7.56
CA PHE A 145 6.57 14.83 -8.07
C PHE A 145 6.51 13.59 -7.17
N ILE A 146 5.52 13.52 -6.29
CA ILE A 146 5.32 12.38 -5.39
C ILE A 146 4.12 11.58 -5.87
N ALA A 147 4.23 10.26 -5.90
CA ALA A 147 3.13 9.35 -6.26
C ALA A 147 2.81 8.39 -5.11
N CYS A 148 1.53 8.13 -4.87
CA CYS A 148 1.10 7.16 -3.86
C CYS A 148 1.46 5.72 -4.27
N ASN A 149 1.28 5.37 -5.53
CA ASN A 149 1.65 4.09 -6.13
C ASN A 149 1.62 4.18 -7.66
N GLU A 150 2.12 3.16 -8.34
CA GLU A 150 2.11 3.05 -9.81
C GLU A 150 1.27 1.87 -10.31
N ASP A 151 0.28 1.42 -9.53
CA ASP A 151 -0.57 0.30 -9.92
C ASP A 151 -1.30 0.67 -11.22
N GLY A 152 -1.01 -0.05 -12.31
CA GLY A 152 -1.47 0.31 -13.65
C GLY A 152 -2.96 0.09 -13.88
N SER A 153 -3.53 -0.93 -13.22
CA SER A 153 -4.95 -1.25 -13.30
C SER A 153 -5.42 -1.98 -12.04
N TYR A 154 -6.73 -2.04 -11.86
CA TYR A 154 -7.38 -2.84 -10.81
C TYR A 154 -8.60 -3.58 -11.37
N PRO A 155 -8.92 -4.77 -10.85
CA PRO A 155 -10.07 -5.54 -11.30
C PRO A 155 -11.39 -4.94 -10.81
N VAL A 156 -12.41 -5.00 -11.66
CA VAL A 156 -13.80 -4.65 -11.32
C VAL A 156 -14.70 -5.78 -11.82
N GLY A 157 -15.35 -6.50 -10.89
CA GLY A 157 -16.09 -7.72 -11.24
C GLY A 157 -15.15 -8.85 -11.66
N GLU A 158 -15.63 -9.74 -12.54
CA GLU A 158 -14.89 -10.96 -12.92
C GLU A 158 -14.02 -10.82 -14.19
N SER A 159 -14.35 -9.89 -15.08
CA SER A 159 -13.77 -9.85 -16.44
C SER A 159 -13.36 -8.46 -16.91
N ARG A 160 -13.41 -7.44 -16.05
CA ARG A 160 -13.09 -6.05 -16.40
C ARG A 160 -11.97 -5.52 -15.52
N TYR A 161 -11.10 -4.74 -16.13
CA TYR A 161 -10.08 -3.94 -15.45
C TYR A 161 -10.32 -2.46 -15.71
N MET A 162 -10.01 -1.65 -14.71
CA MET A 162 -10.05 -0.20 -14.77
C MET A 162 -8.64 0.37 -14.58
N PRO A 163 -8.31 1.54 -15.17
CA PRO A 163 -7.01 2.16 -14.98
C PRO A 163 -6.76 2.52 -13.52
N GLY A 164 -5.57 2.21 -13.00
CA GLY A 164 -5.17 2.55 -11.63
C GLY A 164 -4.44 3.88 -11.53
N CYS A 165 -3.87 4.16 -10.37
CA CYS A 165 -3.07 5.38 -10.12
C CYS A 165 -1.89 5.50 -11.08
N GLY A 166 -1.28 4.37 -11.48
CA GLY A 166 -0.18 4.34 -12.44
C GLY A 166 -0.53 4.93 -13.80
N ALA A 167 -1.79 4.86 -14.24
CA ALA A 167 -2.22 5.49 -15.49
C ALA A 167 -2.16 7.03 -15.42
N MET A 168 -2.53 7.60 -14.27
CA MET A 168 -2.50 9.05 -14.01
C MET A 168 -1.06 9.53 -13.87
N VAL A 169 -0.25 8.79 -13.11
CA VAL A 169 1.19 9.03 -12.98
C VAL A 169 1.87 9.00 -14.35
N GLY A 170 1.57 7.99 -15.18
CA GLY A 170 2.12 7.84 -16.52
C GLY A 170 1.78 9.01 -17.44
N ALA A 171 0.54 9.50 -17.43
CA ALA A 171 0.11 10.65 -18.23
C ALA A 171 0.88 11.93 -17.84
N ILE A 172 1.04 12.19 -16.54
CA ILE A 172 1.78 13.34 -16.03
C ILE A 172 3.28 13.19 -16.35
N ALA A 173 3.85 12.01 -16.09
CA ALA A 173 5.25 11.74 -16.33
C ALA A 173 5.64 11.90 -17.81
N ALA A 174 4.76 11.47 -18.72
CA ALA A 174 4.93 11.68 -20.15
C ALA A 174 4.90 13.17 -20.51
N SER A 175 3.97 13.95 -19.95
CA SER A 175 3.88 15.40 -20.22
C SER A 175 5.12 16.17 -19.74
N ALA A 176 5.68 15.79 -18.60
CA ALA A 176 6.81 16.47 -17.98
C ALA A 176 8.18 15.89 -18.39
N ALA A 177 8.20 14.78 -19.14
CA ALA A 177 9.38 13.95 -19.37
C ALA A 177 10.14 13.62 -18.06
N LYS A 178 9.40 13.45 -16.96
CA LYS A 178 9.92 13.33 -15.59
C LYS A 178 9.16 12.23 -14.85
N LYS A 179 9.90 11.24 -14.32
CA LYS A 179 9.33 10.24 -13.41
C LYS A 179 9.08 10.83 -12.02
N PRO A 180 8.20 10.23 -11.20
CA PRO A 180 8.07 10.63 -9.80
C PRO A 180 9.44 10.68 -9.10
N ASP A 181 9.69 11.76 -8.35
CA ASP A 181 10.84 11.88 -7.45
C ASP A 181 10.76 10.82 -6.34
N PHE A 182 9.55 10.42 -5.94
CA PHE A 182 9.32 9.35 -4.99
C PHE A 182 7.97 8.66 -5.22
N ILE A 183 7.96 7.34 -5.13
CA ILE A 183 6.75 6.51 -5.11
C ILE A 183 6.64 5.90 -3.72
N VAL A 184 5.58 6.22 -3.01
CA VAL A 184 5.45 5.93 -1.58
C VAL A 184 5.05 4.48 -1.33
N GLY A 185 4.08 3.99 -2.10
CA GLY A 185 3.49 2.67 -1.95
C GLY A 185 4.39 1.54 -2.43
N LYS A 186 3.88 0.33 -2.29
CA LYS A 186 4.55 -0.91 -2.71
C LYS A 186 4.95 -0.84 -4.20
N PRO A 187 6.13 -1.35 -4.58
CA PRO A 187 7.07 -2.15 -3.79
C PRO A 187 8.10 -1.34 -2.97
N ASN A 188 7.87 -0.05 -2.73
CA ASN A 188 8.75 0.76 -1.88
C ASN A 188 8.71 0.25 -0.42
N THR A 189 9.87 0.24 0.24
CA THR A 189 10.03 -0.26 1.61
C THR A 189 9.72 0.78 2.69
N TYR A 190 9.36 2.00 2.30
CA TYR A 190 9.12 3.14 3.19
C TYR A 190 8.23 2.76 4.36
N ILE A 191 7.06 2.16 4.11
CA ILE A 191 6.12 1.84 5.16
C ILE A 191 6.64 0.77 6.12
N LEU A 192 7.31 -0.27 5.60
CA LEU A 192 7.96 -1.29 6.43
C LEU A 192 9.06 -0.67 7.29
N SER A 193 9.83 0.27 6.76
CA SER A 193 10.86 0.98 7.52
C SER A 193 10.28 1.76 8.70
N LYS A 194 9.09 2.37 8.52
CA LYS A 194 8.39 3.12 9.57
C LYS A 194 7.83 2.20 10.65
N ILE A 195 7.20 1.10 10.25
CA ILE A 195 6.69 0.09 11.17
C ILE A 195 7.87 -0.52 11.95
N ALA A 196 8.93 -0.94 11.27
CA ALA A 196 10.12 -1.51 11.88
C ALA A 196 10.77 -0.58 12.92
N GLY A 197 10.98 0.69 12.55
CA GLY A 197 11.56 1.70 13.44
C GLY A 197 10.67 1.99 14.66
N LYS A 198 9.37 2.19 14.45
CA LYS A 198 8.40 2.48 15.52
C LYS A 198 8.29 1.33 16.52
N HIS A 199 8.30 0.09 16.03
CA HIS A 199 8.11 -1.12 16.84
C HIS A 199 9.42 -1.80 17.26
N ARG A 200 10.58 -1.24 16.86
CA ARG A 200 11.92 -1.79 17.13
C ARG A 200 12.07 -3.24 16.65
N ILE A 201 11.47 -3.54 15.49
CA ILE A 201 11.51 -4.85 14.84
C ILE A 201 12.58 -4.83 13.75
N LYS A 202 13.40 -5.87 13.67
CA LYS A 202 14.40 -6.01 12.58
C LYS A 202 13.73 -6.47 11.30
N HIS A 203 14.35 -6.16 10.16
CA HIS A 203 13.80 -6.52 8.85
C HIS A 203 13.54 -8.03 8.68
N ASP A 204 14.40 -8.89 9.24
CA ASP A 204 14.30 -10.36 9.16
C ASP A 204 13.32 -10.97 10.17
N GLU A 205 12.72 -10.13 11.00
CA GLU A 205 11.64 -10.47 11.95
C GLU A 205 10.25 -10.10 11.39
N ILE A 206 10.19 -9.56 10.16
CA ILE A 206 8.97 -9.22 9.45
C ILE A 206 8.68 -10.27 8.38
N LEU A 207 7.43 -10.71 8.33
CA LEU A 207 6.88 -11.51 7.24
C LEU A 207 5.74 -10.72 6.56
N VAL A 208 5.85 -10.55 5.24
CA VAL A 208 4.83 -9.91 4.41
C VAL A 208 3.96 -10.99 3.78
N VAL A 209 2.63 -10.85 3.87
CA VAL A 209 1.68 -11.74 3.17
C VAL A 209 0.88 -10.90 2.18
N GLY A 210 0.85 -11.31 0.91
CA GLY A 210 0.07 -10.63 -0.12
C GLY A 210 -0.15 -11.46 -1.36
N ASP A 211 -0.85 -10.93 -2.35
CA ASP A 211 -1.23 -11.64 -3.58
C ASP A 211 -0.48 -11.14 -4.84
N SER A 212 0.29 -10.05 -4.73
CA SER A 212 1.08 -9.49 -5.82
C SER A 212 2.57 -9.73 -5.63
N TYR A 213 3.21 -10.35 -6.63
CA TYR A 213 4.66 -10.52 -6.62
C TYR A 213 5.37 -9.17 -6.79
N GLU A 214 4.97 -8.40 -7.80
CA GLU A 214 5.57 -7.12 -8.19
C GLU A 214 5.42 -6.05 -7.10
N SER A 215 4.45 -6.20 -6.21
CA SER A 215 4.12 -5.26 -5.14
C SER A 215 4.54 -5.79 -3.77
N ASP A 216 3.85 -6.81 -3.23
CA ASP A 216 4.01 -7.27 -1.84
C ASP A 216 5.32 -8.01 -1.63
N VAL A 217 5.58 -8.99 -2.48
CA VAL A 217 6.80 -9.80 -2.38
C VAL A 217 8.01 -8.93 -2.63
N MET A 218 8.00 -8.11 -3.68
CA MET A 218 9.12 -7.22 -3.98
C MET A 218 9.36 -6.21 -2.85
N MET A 219 8.32 -5.66 -2.21
CA MET A 219 8.48 -4.83 -1.01
C MET A 219 9.22 -5.59 0.10
N ALA A 220 8.78 -6.81 0.41
CA ALA A 220 9.38 -7.64 1.44
C ALA A 220 10.86 -7.94 1.14
N LEU A 221 11.16 -8.38 -0.08
CA LEU A 221 12.50 -8.76 -0.50
C LEU A 221 13.43 -7.53 -0.54
N ASN A 222 12.95 -6.39 -1.04
CA ASN A 222 13.69 -5.13 -1.02
C ASN A 222 14.03 -4.69 0.42
N PHE A 223 13.14 -4.96 1.37
CA PHE A 223 13.38 -4.68 2.79
C PHE A 223 14.24 -5.74 3.49
N LYS A 224 14.56 -6.86 2.82
CA LYS A 224 15.24 -8.04 3.40
C LYS A 224 14.39 -8.78 4.43
N SER A 225 13.08 -8.73 4.25
CA SER A 225 12.06 -9.49 4.97
C SER A 225 11.68 -10.76 4.21
N LYS A 226 10.90 -11.63 4.87
CA LYS A 226 10.32 -12.81 4.24
C LYS A 226 8.96 -12.48 3.64
N ALA A 227 8.55 -13.25 2.63
CA ALA A 227 7.26 -13.10 1.99
C ALA A 227 6.48 -14.42 1.91
N ILE A 228 5.15 -14.35 2.02
CA ILE A 228 4.23 -15.37 1.54
C ILE A 228 3.40 -14.73 0.43
N LEU A 229 3.47 -15.33 -0.76
CA LEU A 229 2.62 -14.96 -1.90
C LEU A 229 1.40 -15.89 -1.94
N ILE A 230 0.20 -15.33 -1.95
CA ILE A 230 -1.03 -16.08 -2.16
C ILE A 230 -1.27 -16.18 -3.67
N ASN A 231 -1.08 -17.38 -4.23
CA ASN A 231 -1.32 -17.63 -5.65
C ASN A 231 -1.90 -19.03 -5.87
N PRO A 232 -3.16 -19.16 -6.33
CA PRO A 232 -3.80 -20.45 -6.56
C PRO A 232 -3.15 -21.32 -7.65
N GLN A 233 -2.31 -20.74 -8.52
CA GLN A 233 -1.83 -21.42 -9.73
C GLN A 233 -0.41 -21.98 -9.61
N LYS A 234 0.35 -21.62 -8.57
CA LYS A 234 1.76 -21.96 -8.45
C LYS A 234 2.16 -22.16 -7.00
N SER A 235 2.97 -23.19 -6.74
CA SER A 235 3.68 -23.38 -5.48
C SER A 235 5.18 -23.32 -5.74
N VAL A 236 5.85 -22.29 -5.21
CA VAL A 236 7.30 -22.09 -5.34
C VAL A 236 7.84 -21.75 -3.95
N ILE A 237 8.89 -22.45 -3.55
CA ILE A 237 9.58 -22.21 -2.28
C ILE A 237 11.00 -21.79 -2.60
N ASN A 238 11.41 -20.61 -2.14
CA ASN A 238 12.80 -20.21 -2.09
C ASN A 238 13.17 -19.79 -0.66
N LYS A 239 14.41 -19.34 -0.43
CA LYS A 239 14.91 -19.04 0.92
C LYS A 239 14.12 -17.95 1.65
N ASN A 240 13.55 -16.98 0.91
CA ASN A 240 12.94 -15.77 1.45
C ASN A 240 11.47 -15.60 1.06
N MET A 241 10.92 -16.51 0.26
CA MET A 241 9.52 -16.48 -0.17
C MET A 241 8.95 -17.89 -0.27
N VAL A 242 7.69 -18.02 0.15
CA VAL A 242 6.85 -19.20 -0.10
C VAL A 242 5.63 -18.74 -0.90
N VAL A 243 5.22 -19.52 -1.89
CA VAL A 243 3.94 -19.32 -2.58
C VAL A 243 2.96 -20.39 -2.10
N LEU A 244 1.78 -19.96 -1.64
CA LEU A 244 0.73 -20.80 -1.10
C LEU A 244 -0.59 -20.51 -1.82
N GLU A 245 -1.43 -21.53 -1.94
CA GLU A 245 -2.67 -21.45 -2.75
C GLU A 245 -3.70 -20.49 -2.16
N ASP A 246 -3.84 -20.49 -0.83
CA ASP A 246 -4.87 -19.73 -0.11
C ASP A 246 -4.46 -19.43 1.36
N LEU A 247 -5.34 -18.72 2.07
CA LEU A 247 -5.13 -18.35 3.47
C LEU A 247 -5.21 -19.55 4.44
N HIS A 248 -5.91 -20.63 4.08
CA HIS A 248 -5.97 -21.83 4.91
C HIS A 248 -4.63 -22.58 4.90
N LYS A 249 -4.05 -22.79 3.70
CA LYS A 249 -2.70 -23.33 3.52
C LYS A 249 -1.66 -22.43 4.17
N THR A 250 -1.85 -21.11 4.10
CA THR A 250 -1.01 -20.13 4.81
C THR A 250 -1.02 -20.34 6.32
N LEU A 251 -2.20 -20.48 6.91
CA LEU A 251 -2.32 -20.75 8.35
C LEU A 251 -1.66 -22.07 8.75
N LEU A 252 -1.89 -23.16 8.00
CA LEU A 252 -1.26 -24.46 8.28
C LEU A 252 0.26 -24.35 8.20
N TYR A 253 0.78 -23.70 7.15
CA TYR A 253 2.21 -23.51 6.98
C TYR A 253 2.85 -22.75 8.14
N ILE A 254 2.20 -21.67 8.61
CA ILE A 254 2.68 -20.87 9.76
C ILE A 254 2.63 -21.67 11.07
N LYS A 255 1.69 -22.61 11.24
CA LYS A 255 1.60 -23.45 12.44
C LYS A 255 2.68 -24.54 12.49
N GLU A 256 3.08 -25.04 11.32
CA GLU A 256 4.05 -26.12 11.19
C GLU A 256 5.50 -25.65 11.22
N HIS A 257 5.74 -24.36 10.92
CA HIS A 257 7.08 -23.80 10.69
C HIS A 257 7.37 -22.62 11.58
#